data_AF-A0A945E7R1-F1
#
_entry.id   AF-A0A945E7R1-F1
#
_cell.length_a   1.000
_cell.length_b   1.000
_cell.length_c   1.000
_cell.angle_alpha   90.00
_cell.angle_beta   90.00
_cell.angle_gamma   90.00
#
_symmetry.space_group_name_H-M   'P 1'
#
loop_
_entity.id
_entity.type
_entity.pdbx_description
1 polymer ?
#
loop_
_entity_poly.entity_id
_entity_poly.type
_entity_poly.pdbx_seq_one_letter_code
_entity_poly.pdbx_strand_id
1 'polypeptide(L)'
;MTNLESNNILITLKNLFDADITETPIGKGIILDARTAFLVSSLSGSAYLENDIYPFSTRGLLKILSSSLEYKFITGIFDGHKPKYSPITLLEERHYLFEGNKILVPIEIENEKDFRKQIKHNLRSDSNKNILVLKIDKSKKGFGMEPYLEMISSFYFSKNGFITETQVPLDYRTGSPDFIALKNNSIQSKTLLNRIFPDGFNIIELCMIRMFPEKNYLKDINNELIQDEILVGEAKTESSTLKKQIKKYINYNVFDNVIEIHNNNINPEVSESHLFSIKENKVFFKKSSYKNDIDINKRSKFFNWYKNYCKLYLLSNFTFDEINEINHDLFHSELMSDKDLTKIIHFLDIDDLIKRIL
;
A
#
# COMPACT_ATOMS: atom_id res chain seq x y z
N MET A 1 -19.62 18.76 -3.32
CA MET A 1 -18.48 18.00 -2.76
C MET A 1 -18.91 17.21 -1.53
N THR A 2 -19.98 16.42 -1.61
CA THR A 2 -20.62 15.79 -0.44
C THR A 2 -19.97 14.46 -0.01
N ASN A 3 -19.26 13.73 -0.87
CA ASN A 3 -18.80 12.36 -0.53
C ASN A 3 -17.56 12.25 0.39
N LEU A 4 -16.89 13.35 0.77
CA LEU A 4 -15.68 13.29 1.63
C LEU A 4 -15.95 13.76 3.06
N GLU A 5 -17.21 13.84 3.47
CA GLU A 5 -17.60 14.02 4.86
C GLU A 5 -17.48 12.69 5.62
N SER A 6 -17.25 12.78 6.93
CA SER A 6 -17.03 11.63 7.82
C SER A 6 -18.07 10.52 7.68
N ASN A 7 -19.36 10.86 7.66
CA ASN A 7 -20.45 9.89 7.50
C ASN A 7 -20.41 9.16 6.14
N ASN A 8 -20.09 9.88 5.06
CA ASN A 8 -20.02 9.32 3.72
C ASN A 8 -18.79 8.42 3.55
N ILE A 9 -17.67 8.81 4.14
CA ILE A 9 -16.46 7.99 4.24
C ILE A 9 -16.73 6.72 5.05
N LEU A 10 -17.41 6.81 6.19
CA LEU A 10 -17.80 5.63 6.98
C LEU A 10 -18.62 4.63 6.17
N ILE A 11 -19.63 5.10 5.42
CA ILE A 11 -20.45 4.23 4.55
C ILE A 11 -19.60 3.59 3.46
N THR A 12 -18.73 4.37 2.82
CA THR A 12 -17.83 3.87 1.76
C THR A 12 -16.89 2.78 2.31
N LEU A 13 -16.28 3.02 3.47
CA LEU A 13 -15.36 2.09 4.11
C LEU A 13 -16.08 0.83 4.59
N LYS A 14 -17.28 0.96 5.17
CA LYS A 14 -18.15 -0.18 5.51
C LYS A 14 -18.38 -1.08 4.30
N ASN A 15 -18.78 -0.50 3.17
CA ASN A 15 -19.05 -1.25 1.95
C ASN A 15 -17.77 -1.87 1.36
N LEU A 16 -16.64 -1.16 1.43
CA LEU A 16 -15.38 -1.65 0.89
C LEU A 16 -14.84 -2.84 1.68
N PHE A 17 -14.91 -2.79 3.01
CA PHE A 17 -14.34 -3.79 3.91
C PHE A 17 -15.33 -4.86 4.36
N ASP A 18 -16.61 -4.70 4.08
CA ASP A 18 -17.69 -5.52 4.65
C ASP A 18 -17.62 -5.54 6.18
N ALA A 19 -17.53 -4.35 6.78
CA ALA A 19 -17.22 -4.14 8.18
C ALA A 19 -18.37 -3.48 8.96
N ASP A 20 -18.47 -3.80 10.25
CA ASP A 20 -19.43 -3.17 11.16
C ASP A 20 -18.99 -1.77 11.59
N ILE A 21 -19.98 -0.90 11.83
CA ILE A 21 -19.79 0.43 12.42
C ILE A 21 -20.04 0.33 13.92
N THR A 22 -19.14 0.92 14.71
CA THR A 22 -19.24 1.00 16.18
C THR A 22 -19.08 2.44 16.66
N GLU A 23 -19.62 2.73 17.84
CA GLU A 23 -19.36 3.98 18.55
C GLU A 23 -18.02 3.92 19.29
N THR A 24 -17.32 5.05 19.33
CA THR A 24 -16.14 5.27 20.17
C THR A 24 -16.27 6.59 20.91
N PRO A 25 -15.45 6.86 21.94
CA PRO A 25 -15.48 8.15 22.63
C PRO A 25 -15.22 9.35 21.70
N ILE A 26 -14.53 9.16 20.57
CA ILE A 26 -14.16 10.22 19.63
C ILE A 26 -15.02 10.26 18.36
N GLY A 27 -16.08 9.43 18.28
CA GLY A 27 -17.00 9.36 17.15
C GLY A 27 -17.22 7.94 16.63
N LYS A 28 -18.01 7.82 15.56
CA LYS A 28 -18.27 6.54 14.88
C LYS A 28 -17.07 6.07 14.09
N GLY A 29 -16.77 4.78 14.16
CA GLY A 29 -15.70 4.14 13.39
C GLY A 29 -16.11 2.80 12.82
N ILE A 30 -15.30 2.29 11.90
CA ILE A 30 -15.45 0.92 11.37
C ILE A 30 -14.49 -0.04 12.08
N ILE A 31 -14.95 -1.28 12.32
CA ILE A 31 -14.12 -2.32 12.94
C ILE A 31 -13.28 -3.00 11.84
N LEU A 32 -11.98 -3.08 12.07
CA LEU A 32 -11.01 -3.72 11.18
C LEU A 32 -10.22 -4.77 11.95
N ASP A 33 -9.79 -5.83 11.29
CA ASP A 33 -8.72 -6.67 11.83
C ASP A 33 -7.36 -5.92 11.81
N ALA A 34 -6.39 -6.40 12.59
CA ALA A 34 -5.09 -5.77 12.71
C ALA A 34 -4.30 -5.67 11.38
N ARG A 35 -4.39 -6.69 10.52
CA ARG A 35 -3.71 -6.67 9.20
C ARG A 35 -4.29 -5.56 8.32
N THR A 36 -5.61 -5.50 8.21
CA THR A 36 -6.29 -4.46 7.44
C THR A 36 -6.02 -3.07 8.00
N ALA A 37 -6.04 -2.91 9.33
CA ALA A 37 -5.74 -1.63 9.97
C ALA A 37 -4.28 -1.17 9.75
N PHE A 38 -3.32 -2.10 9.77
CA PHE A 38 -1.91 -1.81 9.46
C PHE A 38 -1.75 -1.32 8.02
N LEU A 39 -2.42 -1.96 7.06
CA LEU A 39 -2.44 -1.50 5.67
C LEU A 39 -3.09 -0.13 5.53
N VAL A 40 -4.25 0.08 6.15
CA VAL A 40 -4.93 1.38 6.17
C VAL A 40 -3.99 2.48 6.67
N SER A 41 -3.32 2.26 7.82
CA SER A 41 -2.36 3.22 8.37
C SER A 41 -1.22 3.53 7.38
N SER A 42 -0.70 2.48 6.72
CA SER A 42 0.44 2.59 5.80
C SER A 42 0.09 3.34 4.52
N LEU A 43 -1.14 3.18 4.02
CA LEU A 43 -1.60 3.74 2.76
C LEU A 43 -2.17 5.16 2.93
N SER A 44 -3.09 5.36 3.88
CA SER A 44 -3.77 6.65 4.06
C SER A 44 -3.00 7.61 4.97
N GLY A 45 -2.16 7.09 5.87
CA GLY A 45 -1.56 7.88 6.93
C GLY A 45 -2.45 8.00 8.17
N SER A 46 -3.51 7.19 8.25
CA SER A 46 -4.31 7.08 9.46
C SER A 46 -3.42 6.70 10.65
N ALA A 47 -3.60 7.39 11.77
CA ALA A 47 -2.68 7.30 12.89
C ALA A 47 -3.32 6.61 14.09
N TYR A 48 -2.61 5.65 14.67
CA TYR A 48 -2.93 5.00 15.93
C TYR A 48 -2.82 6.00 17.07
N LEU A 49 -3.85 6.04 17.93
CA LEU A 49 -3.88 6.89 19.11
C LEU A 49 -3.09 6.28 20.28
N GLU A 50 -1.83 5.96 20.03
CA GLU A 50 -0.86 5.54 21.05
C GLU A 50 -0.39 6.71 21.94
N ASN A 51 -0.44 7.93 21.43
CA ASN A 51 -0.12 9.14 22.16
C ASN A 51 -1.06 10.25 21.68
N ASP A 52 -1.64 11.01 22.61
CA ASP A 52 -2.62 12.07 22.33
C ASP A 52 -1.98 13.34 21.72
N ILE A 53 -0.66 13.49 21.84
CA ILE A 53 0.14 14.58 21.28
C ILE A 53 0.74 14.19 19.92
N TYR A 54 1.25 12.96 19.81
CA TYR A 54 1.96 12.42 18.65
C TYR A 54 1.44 11.04 18.25
N PRO A 55 0.28 10.96 17.58
CA PRO A 55 -0.26 9.68 17.14
C PRO A 55 0.68 9.05 16.09
N PHE A 56 0.77 7.72 16.10
CA PHE A 56 1.74 6.97 15.30
C PHE A 56 1.11 6.51 13.98
N SER A 57 1.81 6.64 12.86
CA SER A 57 1.40 6.08 11.57
C SER A 57 2.58 5.36 10.92
N THR A 58 2.28 4.26 10.24
CA THR A 58 3.26 3.48 9.47
C THR A 58 3.52 4.07 8.08
N ARG A 59 2.80 5.11 7.66
CA ARG A 59 2.94 5.69 6.33
C ARG A 59 4.35 6.21 6.08
N GLY A 60 4.97 5.68 5.04
CA GLY A 60 6.31 6.07 4.59
C GLY A 60 7.44 5.36 5.32
N LEU A 61 7.16 4.63 6.41
CA LEU A 61 8.16 3.80 7.10
C LEU A 61 8.50 2.54 6.30
N LEU A 62 7.59 2.08 5.44
CA LEU A 62 7.72 0.80 4.74
C LEU A 62 8.31 0.92 3.33
N LYS A 63 8.90 2.06 2.98
CA LYS A 63 9.61 2.22 1.71
C LYS A 63 10.93 1.45 1.73
N ILE A 64 11.41 1.05 0.54
CA ILE A 64 12.73 0.41 0.41
C ILE A 64 13.63 1.19 -0.54
N LEU A 65 13.11 1.58 -1.70
CA LEU A 65 13.88 2.21 -2.78
C LEU A 65 13.37 3.63 -3.08
N SER A 66 14.26 4.48 -3.59
CA SER A 66 13.93 5.84 -4.06
C SER A 66 13.58 5.94 -5.54
N SER A 67 14.01 4.99 -6.36
CA SER A 67 13.81 5.01 -7.82
C SER A 67 13.71 3.58 -8.38
N SER A 68 12.99 3.45 -9.50
CA SER A 68 12.80 2.19 -10.21
C SER A 68 14.03 1.89 -11.04
N LEU A 69 14.27 0.61 -11.32
CA LEU A 69 15.39 0.11 -12.13
C LEU A 69 16.78 0.35 -11.52
N GLU A 70 16.86 1.10 -10.42
CA GLU A 70 18.04 1.27 -9.59
C GLU A 70 17.76 0.69 -8.20
N TYR A 71 18.78 0.12 -7.55
CA TYR A 71 18.66 -0.36 -6.17
C TYR A 71 19.20 0.68 -5.20
N LYS A 72 18.64 1.91 -5.27
CA LYS A 72 19.00 3.02 -4.36
C LYS A 72 18.13 2.97 -3.11
N PHE A 73 18.66 2.32 -2.08
CA PHE A 73 18.00 2.18 -0.78
C PHE A 73 17.78 3.53 -0.10
N ILE A 74 16.65 3.65 0.58
CA ILE A 74 16.33 4.76 1.48
C ILE A 74 15.96 4.22 2.85
N THR A 75 16.08 5.06 3.87
CA THR A 75 15.62 4.71 5.21
C THR A 75 14.13 4.42 5.19
N GLY A 76 13.78 3.19 5.55
CA GLY A 76 12.42 2.67 5.62
C GLY A 76 12.43 1.28 6.25
N ILE A 77 11.95 0.25 5.55
CA ILE A 77 12.04 -1.15 6.03
C ILE A 77 13.49 -1.48 6.39
N PHE A 78 14.43 -1.03 5.56
CA PHE A 78 15.86 -1.11 5.81
C PHE A 78 16.45 0.27 6.05
N ASP A 79 17.52 0.34 6.83
CA ASP A 79 18.39 1.50 6.97
C ASP A 79 19.82 1.06 6.62
N GLY A 80 20.20 1.30 5.37
CA GLY A 80 21.31 0.60 4.73
C GLY A 80 20.96 -0.88 4.52
N HIS A 81 21.71 -1.77 5.16
CA HIS A 81 21.53 -3.23 5.07
C HIS A 81 20.78 -3.84 6.26
N LYS A 82 20.36 -3.02 7.23
CA LYS A 82 19.75 -3.49 8.48
C LYS A 82 18.25 -3.25 8.48
N PRO A 83 17.41 -4.22 8.86
CA PRO A 83 16.00 -3.97 9.14
C PRO A 83 15.84 -2.88 10.21
N LYS A 84 14.91 -1.95 10.01
CA LYS A 84 14.61 -0.85 10.94
C LYS A 84 13.13 -0.66 11.19
N TYR A 85 12.34 -0.48 10.13
CA TYR A 85 10.89 -0.36 10.24
C TYR A 85 10.15 -1.56 9.62
N SER A 86 10.82 -2.70 9.52
CA SER A 86 10.19 -3.95 9.10
C SER A 86 9.05 -4.34 10.07
N PRO A 87 8.00 -5.05 9.62
CA PRO A 87 6.95 -5.50 10.53
C PRO A 87 7.44 -6.33 11.72
N ILE A 88 8.50 -7.13 11.56
CA ILE A 88 9.10 -7.88 12.66
C ILE A 88 9.74 -6.96 13.71
N THR A 89 10.46 -5.90 13.29
CA THR A 89 10.99 -4.89 14.22
C THR A 89 9.87 -4.09 14.88
N LEU A 90 8.82 -3.75 14.13
CA LEU A 90 7.65 -3.05 14.68
C LEU A 90 6.88 -3.91 15.68
N LEU A 91 6.87 -5.23 15.53
CA LEU A 91 6.21 -6.13 16.49
C LEU A 91 6.88 -6.05 17.87
N GLU A 92 8.22 -6.00 17.90
CA GLU A 92 9.00 -5.88 19.13
C GLU A 92 8.74 -4.55 19.86
N GLU A 93 8.63 -3.44 19.12
CA GLU A 93 8.44 -2.10 19.70
C GLU A 93 6.95 -1.77 19.95
N ARG A 94 6.04 -2.29 19.12
CA ARG A 94 4.63 -1.88 19.02
C ARG A 94 3.73 -3.08 18.71
N HIS A 95 3.74 -4.06 19.61
CA HIS A 95 2.95 -5.29 19.50
C HIS A 95 1.46 -5.06 19.17
N TYR A 96 0.88 -3.98 19.72
CA TYR A 96 -0.51 -3.62 19.50
C TYR A 96 -0.88 -3.42 18.02
N LEU A 97 0.08 -3.19 17.12
CA LEU A 97 -0.18 -3.06 15.69
C LEU A 97 -0.68 -4.36 15.05
N PHE A 98 -0.34 -5.51 15.64
CA PHE A 98 -0.51 -6.83 15.02
C PHE A 98 -1.56 -7.71 15.71
N GLU A 99 -2.26 -7.19 16.72
CA GLU A 99 -3.21 -7.98 17.53
C GLU A 99 -4.61 -7.38 17.61
N GLY A 100 -5.62 -8.23 17.71
CA GLY A 100 -7.00 -7.82 18.01
C GLY A 100 -7.63 -6.90 16.97
N ASN A 101 -8.88 -6.52 17.24
CA ASN A 101 -9.61 -5.62 16.35
C ASN A 101 -9.21 -4.17 16.59
N LYS A 102 -9.21 -3.40 15.52
CA LYS A 102 -8.98 -1.96 15.47
C LYS A 102 -10.23 -1.23 15.06
N ILE A 103 -10.30 0.05 15.38
CA ILE A 103 -11.42 0.90 14.99
C ILE A 103 -10.87 2.11 14.24
N LEU A 104 -11.21 2.24 12.96
CA LEU A 104 -10.85 3.41 12.16
C LEU A 104 -11.96 4.45 12.26
N VAL A 105 -11.63 5.62 12.81
CA VAL A 105 -12.54 6.75 13.00
C VAL A 105 -12.17 7.88 12.05
N PRO A 106 -13.02 8.20 11.05
CA PRO A 106 -12.88 9.43 10.26
C PRO A 106 -13.27 10.64 11.11
N ILE A 107 -12.34 11.59 11.29
CA ILE A 107 -12.55 12.79 12.10
C ILE A 107 -12.31 14.03 11.25
N GLU A 108 -13.31 14.89 11.23
CA GLU A 108 -13.25 16.21 10.61
C GLU A 108 -12.52 17.19 11.53
N ILE A 109 -11.51 17.86 10.98
CA ILE A 109 -10.67 18.80 11.72
C ILE A 109 -10.50 20.09 10.91
N GLU A 110 -10.42 21.21 11.60
CA GLU A 110 -10.05 22.49 10.96
C GLU A 110 -8.53 22.74 11.03
N ASN A 111 -7.84 22.10 11.98
CA ASN A 111 -6.39 22.15 12.15
C ASN A 111 -5.94 21.16 13.25
N GLU A 112 -4.63 21.00 13.40
CA GLU A 112 -4.04 20.08 14.39
C GLU A 112 -4.34 20.46 15.85
N LYS A 113 -4.51 21.76 16.15
CA LYS A 113 -4.85 22.21 17.51
C LYS A 113 -6.27 21.82 17.88
N ASP A 114 -7.21 21.94 16.94
CA ASP A 114 -8.59 21.46 17.09
C ASP A 114 -8.63 19.95 17.29
N PHE A 115 -7.94 19.19 16.44
CA PHE A 115 -7.80 17.74 16.59
C PHE A 115 -7.35 17.34 18.01
N ARG A 116 -6.26 17.93 18.51
CA ARG A 116 -5.73 17.64 19.85
C ARG A 116 -6.74 17.95 20.96
N LYS A 117 -7.54 19.00 20.82
CA LYS A 117 -8.60 19.33 21.79
C LYS A 117 -9.71 18.28 21.78
N GLN A 118 -10.16 17.86 20.59
CA GLN A 118 -11.18 16.81 20.45
C GLN A 118 -10.69 15.51 21.09
N ILE A 119 -9.45 15.09 20.82
CA ILE A 119 -8.86 13.87 21.40
C ILE A 119 -8.76 13.97 22.92
N LYS A 120 -8.19 15.06 23.47
CA LYS A 120 -8.04 15.25 24.92
C LYS A 120 -9.36 15.34 25.68
N HIS A 121 -10.40 15.91 25.07
CA HIS A 121 -11.70 16.03 25.72
C HIS A 121 -12.41 14.67 25.84
N ASN A 122 -12.26 13.84 24.80
CA ASN A 122 -13.03 12.62 24.62
C ASN A 122 -12.33 11.36 25.14
N LEU A 123 -10.99 11.33 25.19
CA LEU A 123 -10.22 10.24 25.79
C LEU A 123 -9.83 10.62 27.21
N ARG A 124 -10.46 9.96 28.20
CA ARG A 124 -10.23 10.18 29.65
C ARG A 124 -9.07 9.37 30.22
N SER A 125 -8.55 8.38 29.49
CA SER A 125 -7.43 7.52 29.88
C SER A 125 -6.28 7.64 28.90
N ASP A 126 -5.10 7.18 29.32
CA ASP A 126 -3.96 6.99 28.43
C ASP A 126 -4.39 6.22 27.17
N SER A 127 -3.96 6.76 26.02
CA SER A 127 -3.96 6.17 24.67
C SER A 127 -4.82 4.95 24.38
N ASN A 128 -5.77 5.08 23.45
CA ASN A 128 -6.46 3.93 22.88
C ASN A 128 -5.71 3.44 21.63
N LYS A 129 -4.69 2.61 21.85
CA LYS A 129 -3.86 1.98 20.81
C LYS A 129 -4.65 1.16 19.77
N ASN A 130 -5.92 0.85 20.04
CA ASN A 130 -6.81 0.15 19.10
C ASN A 130 -7.60 1.10 18.20
N ILE A 131 -7.56 2.41 18.42
CA ILE A 131 -8.23 3.40 17.58
C ILE A 131 -7.22 4.02 16.61
N LEU A 132 -7.57 3.99 15.32
CA LEU A 132 -6.89 4.74 14.27
C LEU A 132 -7.76 5.93 13.87
N VAL A 133 -7.15 7.08 13.63
CA VAL A 133 -7.84 8.26 13.12
C VAL A 133 -7.50 8.50 11.67
N LEU A 134 -8.52 8.58 10.82
CA LEU A 134 -8.44 9.15 9.48
C LEU A 134 -8.84 10.63 9.56
N LYS A 135 -7.87 11.54 9.44
CA LYS A 135 -8.14 12.98 9.50
C LYS A 135 -8.72 13.47 8.18
N ILE A 136 -9.80 14.23 8.25
CA ILE A 136 -10.43 14.95 7.14
C ILE A 136 -10.20 16.44 7.42
N ASP A 137 -9.22 17.03 6.74
CA ASP A 137 -8.74 18.38 7.04
C ASP A 137 -9.54 19.43 6.26
N LYS A 138 -10.60 19.95 6.86
CA LYS A 138 -11.54 20.91 6.24
C LYS A 138 -10.87 22.21 5.80
N SER A 139 -9.70 22.54 6.36
CA SER A 139 -8.94 23.72 5.96
C SER A 139 -8.20 23.55 4.63
N LYS A 140 -7.98 22.31 4.19
CA LYS A 140 -7.29 21.99 2.93
C LYS A 140 -8.29 21.84 1.79
N LYS A 141 -7.89 22.30 0.60
CA LYS A 141 -8.60 21.97 -0.63
C LYS A 141 -8.68 20.45 -0.81
N GLY A 142 -9.86 19.94 -1.18
CA GLY A 142 -10.10 18.49 -1.27
C GLY A 142 -9.94 17.72 0.04
N PHE A 143 -9.90 18.42 1.17
CA PHE A 143 -9.76 17.90 2.53
C PHE A 143 -8.49 17.08 2.82
N GLY A 144 -7.47 17.16 1.94
CA GLY A 144 -6.25 16.37 2.03
C GLY A 144 -6.47 14.86 1.86
N MET A 145 -7.48 14.48 1.09
CA MET A 145 -7.99 13.11 0.97
C MET A 145 -7.43 12.32 -0.23
N GLU A 146 -6.40 12.81 -0.93
CA GLU A 146 -5.68 11.99 -1.93
C GLU A 146 -5.21 10.65 -1.36
N PRO A 147 -4.59 10.57 -0.16
CA PRO A 147 -4.14 9.30 0.41
C PRO A 147 -5.28 8.32 0.69
N TYR A 148 -6.47 8.85 1.00
CA TYR A 148 -7.66 8.03 1.15
C TYR A 148 -8.09 7.45 -0.20
N LEU A 149 -8.07 8.25 -1.27
CA LEU A 149 -8.37 7.76 -2.62
C LEU A 149 -7.37 6.69 -3.08
N GLU A 150 -6.06 6.92 -2.86
CA GLU A 150 -4.99 5.93 -3.09
C GLU A 150 -5.26 4.60 -2.37
N MET A 151 -5.63 4.68 -1.08
CA MET A 151 -5.97 3.51 -0.26
C MET A 151 -7.19 2.77 -0.80
N ILE A 152 -8.29 3.48 -1.12
CA ILE A 152 -9.52 2.86 -1.65
C ILE A 152 -9.26 2.19 -3.01
N SER A 153 -8.47 2.83 -3.89
CA SER A 153 -8.03 2.22 -5.14
C SER A 153 -7.20 0.97 -4.90
N SER A 154 -6.24 1.02 -3.99
CA SER A 154 -5.40 -0.13 -3.60
C SER A 154 -6.24 -1.33 -3.18
N PHE A 155 -7.15 -1.19 -2.22
CA PHE A 155 -8.02 -2.29 -1.80
C PHE A 155 -8.94 -2.80 -2.92
N TYR A 156 -9.50 -1.91 -3.74
CA TYR A 156 -10.34 -2.32 -4.86
C TYR A 156 -9.56 -3.18 -5.86
N PHE A 157 -8.40 -2.71 -6.33
CA PHE A 157 -7.61 -3.45 -7.33
C PHE A 157 -6.98 -4.71 -6.74
N SER A 158 -6.55 -4.68 -5.48
CA SER A 158 -6.08 -5.89 -4.78
C SER A 158 -7.17 -6.95 -4.67
N LYS A 159 -8.45 -6.60 -4.52
CA LYS A 159 -9.57 -7.57 -4.57
C LYS A 159 -9.88 -8.08 -6.00
N ASN A 160 -9.27 -7.50 -7.03
CA ASN A 160 -9.50 -7.81 -8.44
C ASN A 160 -8.26 -8.48 -9.11
N GLY A 161 -7.40 -9.11 -8.32
CA GLY A 161 -6.26 -9.90 -8.79
C GLY A 161 -4.97 -9.12 -9.00
N PHE A 162 -4.90 -7.84 -8.60
CA PHE A 162 -3.69 -7.03 -8.81
C PHE A 162 -2.77 -7.02 -7.60
N ILE A 163 -1.48 -6.89 -7.86
CA ILE A 163 -0.49 -6.40 -6.90
C ILE A 163 -0.55 -4.87 -6.91
N THR A 164 -0.74 -4.25 -5.76
CA THR A 164 -0.89 -2.78 -5.67
C THR A 164 0.19 -2.10 -4.84
N GLU A 165 0.49 -0.85 -5.15
CA GLU A 165 1.40 0.00 -4.37
C GLU A 165 1.02 1.48 -4.53
N THR A 166 1.07 2.24 -3.44
CA THR A 166 0.77 3.70 -3.41
C THR A 166 2.00 4.57 -3.16
N GLN A 167 3.18 3.94 -3.09
CA GLN A 167 4.47 4.61 -2.86
C GLN A 167 5.48 4.20 -3.93
N VAL A 168 5.05 4.21 -5.18
CA VAL A 168 5.77 3.64 -6.31
C VAL A 168 7.10 4.38 -6.52
N PRO A 169 8.25 3.70 -6.43
CA PRO A 169 9.52 4.35 -6.67
C PRO A 169 9.76 4.37 -8.18
N LEU A 170 9.13 5.28 -8.94
CA LEU A 170 9.48 5.49 -10.35
C LEU A 170 10.66 6.47 -10.48
N ASP A 171 11.35 6.47 -11.62
CA ASP A 171 12.42 7.42 -11.87
C ASP A 171 11.89 8.86 -12.00
N TYR A 172 12.67 9.84 -11.55
CA TYR A 172 12.27 11.26 -11.48
C TYR A 172 11.78 11.84 -12.82
N ARG A 173 12.28 11.35 -13.97
CA ARG A 173 11.90 11.87 -15.29
C ARG A 173 10.48 11.44 -15.67
N THR A 174 10.05 10.28 -15.18
CA THR A 174 8.72 9.71 -15.39
C THR A 174 7.70 10.32 -14.44
N GLY A 175 8.12 10.59 -13.20
CA GLY A 175 7.28 11.15 -12.13
C GLY A 175 7.20 10.21 -10.93
N SER A 176 6.37 10.56 -9.95
CA SER A 176 6.07 9.71 -8.79
C SER A 176 4.56 9.48 -8.79
N PRO A 177 4.08 8.40 -9.44
CA PRO A 177 2.65 8.15 -9.50
C PRO A 177 2.12 7.84 -8.12
N ASP A 178 0.88 8.25 -7.88
CA ASP A 178 0.21 8.05 -6.60
C ASP A 178 -0.21 6.56 -6.43
N PHE A 179 -0.28 5.80 -7.53
CA PHE A 179 -0.75 4.42 -7.53
C PHE A 179 -0.19 3.58 -8.68
N ILE A 180 0.05 2.29 -8.44
CA ILE A 180 0.22 1.28 -9.49
C ILE A 180 -0.58 0.02 -9.12
N ALA A 181 -1.14 -0.63 -10.14
CA ALA A 181 -1.73 -1.96 -10.04
C ALA A 181 -1.14 -2.85 -11.14
N LEU A 182 -0.59 -4.00 -10.74
CA LEU A 182 0.16 -4.88 -11.62
C LEU A 182 -0.36 -6.31 -11.52
N LYS A 183 -0.64 -6.90 -12.67
CA LYS A 183 -0.79 -8.35 -12.85
C LYS A 183 0.48 -8.86 -13.51
N ASN A 184 1.08 -9.88 -12.90
CA ASN A 184 2.25 -10.51 -13.51
C ASN A 184 2.29 -12.00 -13.18
N ASN A 185 2.27 -12.81 -14.24
CA ASN A 185 2.23 -14.27 -14.14
C ASN A 185 3.47 -14.84 -13.43
N SER A 186 4.64 -14.23 -13.64
CA SER A 186 5.90 -14.70 -13.04
C SER A 186 6.04 -14.38 -11.55
N ILE A 187 5.22 -13.46 -11.04
CA ILE A 187 5.18 -13.09 -9.62
C ILE A 187 4.00 -13.76 -8.92
N GLN A 188 2.81 -13.77 -9.52
CA GLN A 188 1.59 -14.27 -8.88
C GLN A 188 1.36 -15.75 -9.17
N SER A 189 0.92 -16.12 -10.38
CA SER A 189 0.45 -17.49 -10.66
C SER A 189 1.54 -18.57 -10.65
N LYS A 190 2.80 -18.20 -10.92
CA LYS A 190 3.93 -19.15 -10.98
C LYS A 190 4.74 -19.24 -9.68
N THR A 191 4.26 -18.65 -8.58
CA THR A 191 4.93 -18.69 -7.28
C THR A 191 3.96 -19.12 -6.20
N LEU A 192 4.47 -19.44 -5.01
CA LEU A 192 3.67 -19.72 -3.83
C LEU A 192 2.84 -18.53 -3.35
N LEU A 193 3.05 -17.31 -3.90
CA LEU A 193 2.22 -16.15 -3.58
C LEU A 193 0.76 -16.35 -4.00
N ASN A 194 0.47 -17.11 -5.06
CA ASN A 194 -0.93 -17.39 -5.44
C ASN A 194 -1.71 -18.17 -4.38
N ARG A 195 -1.01 -18.88 -3.48
CA ARG A 195 -1.63 -19.61 -2.37
C ARG A 195 -1.87 -18.72 -1.17
N ILE A 196 -0.93 -17.80 -0.91
CA ILE A 196 -0.98 -16.85 0.20
C ILE A 196 -1.96 -15.71 -0.10
N PHE A 197 -1.95 -15.21 -1.32
CA PHE A 197 -2.72 -14.05 -1.79
C PHE A 197 -3.48 -14.37 -3.09
N PRO A 198 -4.49 -15.27 -3.05
CA PRO A 198 -5.17 -15.74 -4.26
C PRO A 198 -5.91 -14.62 -5.01
N ASP A 199 -6.39 -13.61 -4.29
CA ASP A 199 -7.22 -12.55 -4.87
C ASP A 199 -6.41 -11.33 -5.34
N GLY A 200 -5.09 -11.30 -5.12
CA GLY A 200 -4.25 -10.09 -5.22
C GLY A 200 -3.84 -9.57 -3.83
N PHE A 201 -2.95 -8.58 -3.79
CA PHE A 201 -2.41 -8.03 -2.54
C PHE A 201 -1.76 -6.66 -2.73
N ASN A 202 -1.67 -5.85 -1.67
CA ASN A 202 -0.76 -4.72 -1.64
C ASN A 202 0.66 -5.20 -1.35
N ILE A 203 1.68 -4.63 -2.00
CA ILE A 203 3.08 -5.08 -1.85
C ILE A 203 3.57 -5.09 -0.39
N ILE A 204 3.04 -4.21 0.47
CA ILE A 204 3.35 -4.17 1.90
C ILE A 204 2.97 -5.49 2.59
N GLU A 205 1.95 -6.20 2.11
CA GLU A 205 1.55 -7.48 2.69
C GLU A 205 2.65 -8.54 2.58
N LEU A 206 3.57 -8.42 1.62
CA LEU A 206 4.71 -9.33 1.48
C LEU A 206 5.64 -9.28 2.70
N CYS A 207 5.78 -8.15 3.38
CA CYS A 207 6.61 -8.05 4.59
C CYS A 207 5.86 -8.40 5.88
N MET A 208 4.55 -8.66 5.79
CA MET A 208 3.67 -8.93 6.93
C MET A 208 3.37 -10.42 7.12
N ILE A 209 3.87 -11.30 6.26
CA ILE A 209 3.55 -12.74 6.25
C ILE A 209 3.78 -13.32 7.65
N ARG A 210 4.98 -13.20 8.21
CA ARG A 210 5.29 -13.80 9.54
C ARG A 210 4.41 -13.26 10.68
N MET A 211 3.88 -12.04 10.55
CA MET A 211 3.08 -11.38 11.58
C MET A 211 1.61 -11.84 11.58
N PHE A 212 1.11 -12.26 10.42
CA PHE A 212 -0.26 -12.71 10.26
C PHE A 212 -0.31 -14.11 9.64
N PRO A 213 0.15 -15.15 10.37
CA PRO A 213 0.06 -16.53 9.94
C PRO A 213 -1.40 -16.91 9.66
N GLU A 214 -1.85 -16.83 8.41
CA GLU A 214 -3.11 -17.46 8.02
C GLU A 214 -2.92 -18.97 8.27
N LYS A 215 -3.80 -19.55 9.09
CA LYS A 215 -3.73 -20.97 9.48
C LYS A 215 -3.71 -21.94 8.29
N ASN A 216 -4.02 -21.46 7.07
CA ASN A 216 -3.94 -22.20 5.81
C ASN A 216 -3.36 -21.32 4.69
N TYR A 217 -2.08 -20.95 4.75
CA TYR A 217 -1.40 -20.24 3.64
C TYR A 217 -1.39 -20.98 2.30
N LEU A 218 -1.62 -22.29 2.34
CA LEU A 218 -1.65 -23.13 1.15
C LEU A 218 -3.11 -23.41 0.80
N LYS A 219 -3.83 -22.38 0.34
CA LYS A 219 -5.13 -22.57 -0.32
C LYS A 219 -4.90 -23.33 -1.64
N ASP A 220 -5.95 -24.02 -2.10
CA ASP A 220 -5.91 -24.73 -3.37
C ASP A 220 -5.51 -23.78 -4.50
N ILE A 221 -4.61 -24.24 -5.37
CA ILE A 221 -4.06 -23.41 -6.44
C ILE A 221 -5.17 -23.06 -7.42
N ASN A 222 -5.37 -21.76 -7.67
CA ASN A 222 -5.99 -21.34 -8.91
C ASN A 222 -4.94 -21.41 -10.04
N ASN A 223 -5.05 -22.43 -10.90
CA ASN A 223 -4.13 -22.67 -12.01
C ASN A 223 -4.39 -21.74 -13.22
N GLU A 224 -5.29 -20.77 -13.09
CA GLU A 224 -5.54 -19.80 -14.16
C GLU A 224 -4.31 -18.92 -14.41
N LEU A 225 -3.83 -18.96 -15.66
CA LEU A 225 -2.76 -18.10 -16.13
C LEU A 225 -3.24 -16.66 -16.15
N ILE A 226 -2.61 -15.81 -15.34
CA ILE A 226 -2.87 -14.38 -15.34
C ILE A 226 -2.19 -13.75 -16.56
N GLN A 227 -2.92 -12.90 -17.28
CA GLN A 227 -2.34 -12.06 -18.32
C GLN A 227 -1.65 -10.85 -17.68
N ASP A 228 -0.41 -10.57 -18.10
CA ASP A 228 0.37 -9.45 -17.61
C ASP A 228 -0.29 -8.11 -17.97
N GLU A 229 -0.49 -7.26 -16.97
CA GLU A 229 -1.14 -5.94 -17.09
C GLU A 229 -0.51 -4.98 -16.07
N ILE A 230 -0.24 -3.73 -16.47
CA ILE A 230 0.24 -2.68 -15.58
C ILE A 230 -0.64 -1.44 -15.77
N LEU A 231 -1.28 -1.04 -14.68
CA LEU A 231 -2.06 0.18 -14.57
C LEU A 231 -1.31 1.16 -13.66
N VAL A 232 -1.26 2.43 -14.04
CA VAL A 232 -0.67 3.48 -13.21
C VAL A 232 -1.69 4.59 -12.98
N GLY A 233 -1.77 5.10 -11.75
CA GLY A 233 -2.79 6.04 -11.33
C GLY A 233 -2.23 7.35 -10.78
N GLU A 234 -3.01 8.41 -10.98
CA GLU A 234 -2.81 9.72 -10.33
C GLU A 234 -4.08 10.06 -9.55
N ALA A 235 -3.94 10.31 -8.25
CA ALA A 235 -5.02 10.70 -7.37
C ALA A 235 -5.06 12.22 -7.21
N LYS A 236 -6.22 12.80 -7.49
CA LYS A 236 -6.46 14.23 -7.27
C LYS A 236 -7.87 14.45 -6.75
N THR A 237 -7.95 15.14 -5.63
CA THR A 237 -9.22 15.58 -5.07
C THR A 237 -9.81 16.72 -5.91
N GLU A 238 -8.96 17.68 -6.34
CA GLU A 238 -9.27 18.78 -7.28
C GLU A 238 -7.98 19.27 -7.97
N SER A 239 -7.82 19.25 -9.32
CA SER A 239 -6.56 19.74 -9.94
C SER A 239 -6.54 19.90 -11.47
N SER A 240 -5.77 20.89 -11.95
CA SER A 240 -5.38 21.15 -13.35
C SER A 240 -4.09 20.44 -13.82
N THR A 241 -3.34 19.81 -12.92
CA THR A 241 -2.05 19.14 -13.23
C THR A 241 -2.18 17.67 -13.61
N LEU A 242 -3.32 17.06 -13.31
CA LEU A 242 -3.59 15.64 -13.57
C LEU A 242 -3.34 15.28 -15.03
N LYS A 243 -3.88 16.06 -15.98
CA LYS A 243 -3.68 15.83 -17.42
C LYS A 243 -2.21 15.75 -17.82
N LYS A 244 -1.35 16.58 -17.20
CA LYS A 244 0.09 16.60 -17.50
C LYS A 244 0.77 15.32 -17.03
N GLN A 245 0.43 14.82 -15.84
CA GLN A 245 1.00 13.60 -15.27
C GLN A 245 0.51 12.37 -16.03
N ILE A 246 -0.79 12.28 -16.29
CA ILE A 246 -1.39 11.21 -17.10
C ILE A 246 -0.70 11.09 -18.47
N LYS A 247 -0.47 12.23 -19.16
CA LYS A 247 0.26 12.22 -20.45
C LYS A 247 1.71 11.74 -20.32
N LYS A 248 2.42 12.05 -19.23
CA LYS A 248 3.77 11.51 -19.02
C LYS A 248 3.76 10.00 -18.87
N TYR A 249 2.77 9.46 -18.14
CA TYR A 249 2.64 8.02 -17.94
C TYR A 249 2.30 7.28 -19.23
N ILE A 250 1.43 7.83 -20.07
CA ILE A 250 1.16 7.31 -21.42
C ILE A 250 2.47 7.25 -22.22
N ASN A 251 3.24 8.35 -22.23
CA ASN A 251 4.50 8.44 -22.99
C ASN A 251 5.67 7.61 -22.42
N TYR A 252 5.51 7.01 -21.23
CA TYR A 252 6.54 6.15 -20.65
C TYR A 252 6.60 4.78 -21.34
N ASN A 253 5.51 4.38 -22.01
CA ASN A 253 5.39 3.15 -22.82
C ASN A 253 5.68 1.84 -22.04
N VAL A 254 5.42 1.82 -20.74
CA VAL A 254 5.48 0.61 -19.89
C VAL A 254 4.08 0.19 -19.42
N PHE A 255 3.19 1.16 -19.20
CA PHE A 255 1.88 0.94 -18.60
C PHE A 255 0.83 0.68 -19.68
N ASP A 256 0.06 -0.40 -19.55
CA ASP A 256 -1.02 -0.75 -20.47
C ASP A 256 -2.10 0.34 -20.50
N ASN A 257 -2.42 0.88 -19.32
CA ASN A 257 -3.39 1.95 -19.15
C ASN A 257 -3.01 2.89 -18.01
N VAL A 258 -3.60 4.07 -18.04
CA VAL A 258 -3.47 5.10 -17.01
C VAL A 258 -4.83 5.32 -16.34
N ILE A 259 -4.84 5.57 -15.05
CA ILE A 259 -6.05 5.74 -14.23
C ILE A 259 -6.07 7.14 -13.64
N GLU A 260 -7.18 7.83 -13.85
CA GLU A 260 -7.53 9.01 -13.08
C GLU A 260 -8.29 8.58 -11.83
N ILE A 261 -7.80 8.98 -10.66
CA ILE A 261 -8.41 8.64 -9.38
C ILE A 261 -8.99 9.94 -8.80
N HIS A 262 -10.32 10.03 -8.79
CA HIS A 262 -11.05 11.24 -8.39
C HIS A 262 -12.19 10.95 -7.44
N ASN A 263 -12.62 11.95 -6.70
CA ASN A 263 -13.89 11.90 -6.00
C ASN A 263 -15.00 12.52 -6.86
N ASN A 264 -16.20 11.91 -6.89
CA ASN A 264 -17.40 12.42 -7.56
C ASN A 264 -17.38 12.59 -9.10
N ASN A 265 -16.30 12.22 -9.79
CA ASN A 265 -16.26 12.30 -11.24
C ASN A 265 -16.95 11.07 -11.87
N ILE A 266 -17.68 11.29 -12.96
CA ILE A 266 -18.33 10.23 -13.75
C ILE A 266 -17.68 10.01 -15.12
N ASN A 267 -16.86 10.97 -15.55
CA ASN A 267 -16.13 10.93 -16.81
C ASN A 267 -14.67 11.34 -16.54
N PRO A 268 -13.70 10.70 -17.22
CA PRO A 268 -12.31 11.10 -17.13
C PRO A 268 -12.09 12.46 -17.80
N GLU A 269 -11.09 13.18 -17.33
CA GLU A 269 -10.61 14.42 -17.91
C GLU A 269 -9.76 14.22 -19.17
N VAL A 270 -9.12 13.05 -19.31
CA VAL A 270 -8.36 12.56 -20.46
C VAL A 270 -9.08 11.35 -21.04
N SER A 271 -9.51 11.41 -22.30
CA SER A 271 -10.29 10.33 -22.94
C SER A 271 -9.60 8.96 -22.96
N GLU A 272 -8.27 8.98 -22.99
CA GLU A 272 -7.38 7.83 -23.05
C GLU A 272 -7.21 7.14 -21.68
N SER A 273 -7.69 7.77 -20.59
CA SER A 273 -7.53 7.24 -19.24
C SER A 273 -8.76 6.44 -18.79
N HIS A 274 -8.49 5.46 -17.93
CA HIS A 274 -9.51 4.87 -17.09
C HIS A 274 -9.90 5.86 -15.97
N LEU A 275 -11.11 5.75 -15.45
CA LEU A 275 -11.55 6.53 -14.30
C LEU A 275 -11.87 5.60 -13.13
N PHE A 276 -11.22 5.83 -11.99
CA PHE A 276 -11.62 5.32 -10.70
C PHE A 276 -12.25 6.45 -9.90
N SER A 277 -13.48 6.27 -9.41
CA SER A 277 -14.13 7.28 -8.61
C SER A 277 -15.02 6.74 -7.50
N ILE A 278 -15.23 7.57 -6.48
CA ILE A 278 -16.21 7.33 -5.42
C ILE A 278 -17.41 8.26 -5.66
N LYS A 279 -18.55 7.67 -5.96
CA LYS A 279 -19.82 8.37 -6.18
C LYS A 279 -20.91 7.75 -5.31
N GLU A 280 -21.65 8.58 -4.58
CA GLU A 280 -22.77 8.13 -3.73
C GLU A 280 -22.35 6.99 -2.78
N ASN A 281 -21.18 7.16 -2.17
CA ASN A 281 -20.56 6.20 -1.22
C ASN A 281 -20.28 4.81 -1.82
N LYS A 282 -20.18 4.73 -3.15
CA LYS A 282 -19.83 3.51 -3.90
C LYS A 282 -18.60 3.76 -4.78
N VAL A 283 -17.77 2.74 -4.88
CA VAL A 283 -16.64 2.71 -5.80
C VAL A 283 -17.14 2.42 -7.21
N PHE A 284 -16.64 3.17 -8.18
CA PHE A 284 -16.93 3.04 -9.59
C PHE A 284 -15.63 3.01 -10.39
N PHE A 285 -15.55 2.09 -11.35
CA PHE A 285 -14.42 1.99 -12.25
C PHE A 285 -14.89 1.93 -13.70
N LYS A 286 -14.47 2.92 -14.51
CA LYS A 286 -14.77 3.02 -15.94
C LYS A 286 -13.49 2.79 -16.74
N LYS A 287 -13.48 1.71 -17.51
CA LYS A 287 -12.38 1.43 -18.44
C LYS A 287 -12.52 2.31 -19.69
N SER A 288 -11.40 2.84 -20.15
CA SER A 288 -11.27 3.37 -21.51
C SER A 288 -11.04 2.20 -22.48
N SER A 289 -11.44 2.39 -23.72
CA SER A 289 -11.11 1.48 -24.83
C SER A 289 -9.71 1.71 -25.38
N TYR A 290 -9.07 2.84 -25.03
CA TYR A 290 -7.71 3.14 -25.43
C TYR A 290 -6.74 2.16 -24.75
N LYS A 291 -5.69 1.77 -25.47
CA LYS A 291 -4.55 1.01 -24.93
C LYS A 291 -3.28 1.75 -25.33
N ASN A 292 -2.36 1.90 -24.39
CA ASN A 292 -1.09 2.57 -24.65
C ASN A 292 -0.19 1.70 -25.53
N ASP A 293 0.67 2.35 -26.31
CA ASP A 293 1.77 1.66 -27.01
C ASP A 293 2.82 1.21 -26.00
N ILE A 294 3.25 -0.06 -26.11
CA ILE A 294 4.16 -0.69 -25.15
C ILE A 294 5.53 -0.96 -25.78
N ASP A 295 6.57 -0.45 -25.13
CA ASP A 295 7.95 -0.87 -25.37
C ASP A 295 8.21 -2.16 -24.57
N ILE A 296 8.19 -3.29 -25.29
CA ILE A 296 8.34 -4.63 -24.72
C ILE A 296 9.66 -4.77 -23.94
N ASN A 297 10.75 -4.15 -24.42
CA ASN A 297 12.05 -4.25 -23.77
C ASN A 297 12.08 -3.47 -22.45
N LYS A 298 11.52 -2.26 -22.43
CA LYS A 298 11.38 -1.48 -21.18
C LYS A 298 10.46 -2.18 -20.19
N ARG A 299 9.33 -2.71 -20.66
CA ARG A 299 8.37 -3.43 -19.81
C ARG A 299 8.98 -4.69 -19.20
N SER A 300 9.72 -5.47 -19.98
CA SER A 300 10.42 -6.65 -19.47
C SER A 300 11.44 -6.29 -18.37
N LYS A 301 12.21 -5.21 -18.56
CA LYS A 301 13.13 -4.71 -17.52
C LYS A 301 12.38 -4.28 -16.26
N PHE A 302 11.26 -3.59 -16.42
CA PHE A 302 10.42 -3.17 -15.29
C PHE A 302 9.89 -4.38 -14.52
N PHE A 303 9.36 -5.41 -15.19
CA PHE A 303 8.88 -6.62 -14.53
C PHE A 303 9.98 -7.37 -13.80
N ASN A 304 11.17 -7.52 -14.40
CA ASN A 304 12.29 -8.17 -13.73
C ASN A 304 12.72 -7.40 -12.47
N TRP A 305 12.81 -6.08 -12.57
CA TRP A 305 13.08 -5.22 -11.41
C TRP A 305 11.96 -5.34 -10.35
N TYR A 306 10.69 -5.31 -10.74
CA TYR A 306 9.56 -5.40 -9.81
C TYR A 306 9.50 -6.75 -9.09
N LYS A 307 9.84 -7.85 -9.78
CA LYS A 307 10.02 -9.18 -9.16
C LYS A 307 11.06 -9.12 -8.04
N ASN A 308 12.21 -8.51 -8.30
CA ASN A 308 13.28 -8.35 -7.32
C ASN A 308 12.91 -7.38 -6.18
N TYR A 309 12.13 -6.35 -6.49
CA TYR A 309 11.57 -5.44 -5.50
C TYR A 309 10.60 -6.14 -4.55
N CYS A 310 9.74 -7.04 -5.05
CA CYS A 310 8.90 -7.90 -4.22
C CYS A 310 9.74 -8.79 -3.28
N LYS A 311 10.87 -9.32 -3.75
CA LYS A 311 11.79 -10.12 -2.93
C LYS A 311 12.40 -9.32 -1.77
N LEU A 312 12.62 -8.01 -1.94
CA LEU A 312 13.09 -7.15 -0.83
C LEU A 312 12.05 -7.04 0.29
N TYR A 313 10.76 -6.94 -0.04
CA TYR A 313 9.69 -6.99 0.97
C TYR A 313 9.61 -8.37 1.63
N LEU A 314 9.73 -9.46 0.86
CA LEU A 314 9.78 -10.81 1.44
C LEU A 314 10.96 -11.00 2.39
N LEU A 315 12.15 -10.52 2.01
CA LEU A 315 13.36 -10.59 2.84
C LEU A 315 13.19 -9.85 4.18
N SER A 316 12.30 -8.87 4.27
CA SER A 316 12.06 -8.14 5.52
C SER A 316 11.16 -8.86 6.54
N ASN A 317 10.75 -10.10 6.26
CA ASN A 317 10.15 -10.98 7.28
C ASN A 317 11.22 -11.59 8.23
N PHE A 318 12.49 -11.45 7.89
CA PHE A 318 13.61 -11.98 8.65
C PHE A 318 14.24 -10.90 9.54
N THR A 319 14.71 -11.32 10.70
CA THR A 319 15.58 -10.53 11.58
C THR A 319 16.93 -10.27 10.89
N PHE A 320 17.71 -9.33 11.42
CA PHE A 320 19.05 -9.07 10.88
C PHE A 320 19.94 -10.32 10.89
N ASP A 321 19.90 -11.09 11.96
CA ASP A 321 20.71 -12.31 12.11
C ASP A 321 20.30 -13.38 11.09
N GLU A 322 19.00 -13.59 10.89
CA GLU A 322 18.48 -14.52 9.86
C GLU A 322 18.90 -14.08 8.43
N ILE A 323 18.89 -12.77 8.12
CA ILE A 323 19.37 -12.28 6.81
C ILE A 323 20.87 -12.49 6.67
N ASN A 324 21.64 -12.28 7.75
CA ASN A 324 23.08 -12.50 7.75
C ASN A 324 23.42 -13.99 7.56
N GLU A 325 22.66 -14.90 8.18
CA GLU A 325 22.77 -16.34 7.96
C GLU A 325 22.48 -16.72 6.51
N ILE A 326 21.40 -16.19 5.92
CA ILE A 326 21.10 -16.39 4.50
C ILE A 326 22.27 -15.92 3.61
N ASN A 327 22.85 -14.75 3.91
CA ASN A 327 23.98 -14.22 3.15
C ASN A 327 25.23 -15.13 3.27
N HIS A 328 25.50 -15.63 4.47
CA HIS A 328 26.62 -16.52 4.74
C HIS A 328 26.46 -17.87 4.05
N ASP A 329 25.25 -18.45 4.07
CA ASP A 329 24.95 -19.71 3.39
C ASP A 329 25.12 -19.62 1.86
N LEU A 330 24.76 -18.48 1.28
CA LEU A 330 24.81 -18.27 -0.18
C LEU A 330 26.20 -17.86 -0.68
N PHE A 331 26.93 -17.06 0.11
CA PHE A 331 28.13 -16.36 -0.38
C PHE A 331 29.36 -16.51 0.52
N HIS A 332 29.26 -17.25 1.63
CA HIS A 332 30.33 -17.44 2.61
C HIS A 332 30.91 -16.12 3.13
N SER A 333 30.04 -15.13 3.34
CA SER A 333 30.41 -13.77 3.78
C SER A 333 29.37 -13.18 4.73
N GLU A 334 29.77 -12.25 5.57
CA GLU A 334 28.85 -11.45 6.39
C GLU A 334 28.13 -10.39 5.55
N LEU A 335 26.94 -9.99 6.01
CA LEU A 335 26.15 -8.93 5.41
C LEU A 335 26.70 -7.55 5.81
N MET A 336 27.36 -6.88 4.87
CA MET A 336 28.09 -5.63 5.15
C MET A 336 27.47 -4.39 4.47
N SER A 337 26.63 -4.60 3.45
CA SER A 337 26.11 -3.50 2.61
C SER A 337 24.78 -3.81 1.94
N ASP A 338 24.12 -2.76 1.46
CA ASP A 338 22.89 -2.82 0.66
C ASP A 338 23.08 -3.59 -0.67
N LYS A 339 24.31 -3.59 -1.19
CA LYS A 339 24.71 -4.44 -2.32
C LYS A 339 24.57 -5.92 -2.00
N ASP A 340 24.77 -6.32 -0.75
CA ASP A 340 24.64 -7.72 -0.36
C ASP A 340 23.17 -8.14 -0.31
N LEU A 341 22.27 -7.28 0.21
CA LEU A 341 20.82 -7.48 0.06
C LEU A 341 20.41 -7.62 -1.41
N THR A 342 21.00 -6.79 -2.29
CA THR A 342 20.79 -6.86 -3.73
C THR A 342 21.31 -8.16 -4.33
N LYS A 343 22.44 -8.72 -3.84
CA LYS A 343 22.91 -10.05 -4.30
C LYS A 343 21.94 -11.16 -3.90
N ILE A 344 21.46 -11.16 -2.65
CA ILE A 344 20.51 -12.16 -2.14
C ILE A 344 19.26 -12.22 -3.02
N ILE A 345 18.62 -11.08 -3.30
CA ILE A 345 17.38 -11.02 -4.09
C ILE A 345 17.58 -11.33 -5.58
N HIS A 346 18.80 -11.18 -6.11
CA HIS A 346 19.12 -11.67 -7.46
C HIS A 346 19.36 -13.18 -7.49
N PHE A 347 19.83 -13.78 -6.39
CA PHE A 347 20.15 -15.21 -6.31
C PHE A 347 18.93 -16.08 -5.96
N LEU A 348 18.16 -15.69 -4.95
CA LEU A 348 16.98 -16.44 -4.50
C LEU A 348 15.75 -16.13 -5.34
N ASP A 349 14.91 -17.13 -5.60
CA ASP A 349 13.58 -16.91 -6.16
C ASP A 349 12.54 -16.59 -5.07
N ILE A 350 11.36 -16.13 -5.49
CA ILE A 350 10.25 -15.78 -4.58
C ILE A 350 9.86 -17.00 -3.73
N ASP A 351 9.77 -18.18 -4.33
CA ASP A 351 9.38 -19.41 -3.64
C ASP A 351 10.39 -19.83 -2.57
N ASP A 352 11.68 -19.60 -2.80
CA ASP A 352 12.72 -19.92 -1.82
C ASP A 352 12.61 -19.05 -0.59
N LEU A 353 12.30 -17.76 -0.77
CA LEU A 353 12.05 -16.83 0.34
C LEU A 353 10.78 -17.24 1.08
N ILE A 354 9.68 -17.53 0.39
CA ILE A 354 8.42 -17.94 1.03
C ILE A 354 8.58 -19.20 1.86
N LYS A 355 9.27 -20.23 1.33
CA LYS A 355 9.54 -21.48 2.06
C LYS A 355 10.41 -21.30 3.30
N ARG A 356 11.21 -20.22 3.36
CA ARG A 356 12.00 -19.87 4.54
C ARG A 356 11.21 -19.05 5.55
N ILE A 357 10.17 -18.33 5.11
CA ILE A 357 9.30 -17.52 5.97
C ILE A 357 8.27 -18.39 6.71
N LEU A 358 7.68 -19.35 5.99
CA LEU A 358 6.71 -20.32 6.50
C LEU A 358 7.41 -21.47 7.23
#